data_AF-A0A7C8Z9M9-F1
#
_entry.id   AF-A0A7C8Z9M9-F1
#
_cell.length_a   1.000
_cell.length_b   1.000
_cell.length_c   1.000
_cell.angle_alpha   90.00
_cell.angle_beta   90.00
_cell.angle_gamma   90.00
#
_symmetry.space_group_name_H-M   'P 1'
#
loop_
_entity.id
_entity.type
_entity.pdbx_description
1 polymer ?
#
loop_
_entity_poly.entity_id
_entity_poly.type
_entity_poly.pdbx_seq_one_letter_code
_entity_poly.pdbx_strand_id
1 'polypeptide(L)'
;MECDVLRDPFIACTFDSSSPALQISSPCKRRKTHYSPLNGLVPVLRSPDYYTEPSLKELGELELLNPGYCSRVRDFTIGRVGYGSVNFIGETDVRYLDLEEIVKFNRHEVVVYQDESSKPPVGRGLNKAAIVTLILKLGTSGDRGDRHGRVGETLRASADRQGAEFISYDPRNGEWRFSVCHFSRFGLNEDDEEDIVMDDADPVEDLIVMDDVDAVGVDDDGVAVSNVFDAG
;
A
#
# COMPACT_ATOMS: atom_id res chain seq x y z
N MET A 1 66.75 29.36 -8.88
CA MET A 1 65.29 29.25 -8.86
C MET A 1 64.95 27.93 -8.17
N GLU A 2 65.29 27.70 -6.89
CA GLU A 2 65.00 28.52 -5.67
C GLU A 2 63.53 28.92 -5.66
N CYS A 3 62.72 28.54 -4.67
CA CYS A 3 62.95 28.37 -3.23
C CYS A 3 61.96 27.31 -2.68
N ASP A 4 61.99 26.76 -1.47
CA ASP A 4 62.91 26.44 -0.37
C ASP A 4 61.96 25.93 0.76
N VAL A 5 62.23 24.79 1.44
CA VAL A 5 62.63 24.72 2.88
C VAL A 5 61.44 25.01 3.84
N LEU A 6 61.02 24.20 4.83
CA LEU A 6 61.62 23.15 5.66
C LEU A 6 60.51 22.39 6.42
N ARG A 7 60.81 21.14 6.81
CA ARG A 7 60.15 20.38 7.89
C ARG A 7 61.01 20.44 9.16
N ASP A 8 60.33 20.16 10.29
CA ASP A 8 60.81 19.74 11.64
C ASP A 8 61.27 20.83 12.64
N PRO A 9 61.36 20.57 13.97
CA PRO A 9 60.75 19.51 14.82
C PRO A 9 60.28 20.00 16.25
N PHE A 10 59.64 19.11 17.02
CA PHE A 10 59.61 18.98 18.50
C PHE A 10 59.64 20.23 19.43
N ILE A 11 58.56 20.44 20.21
CA ILE A 11 58.64 20.85 21.62
C ILE A 11 57.62 20.06 22.45
N ALA A 12 58.14 19.32 23.43
CA ALA A 12 57.41 18.67 24.50
C ALA A 12 56.87 19.73 25.48
N CYS A 13 55.58 19.66 25.82
CA CYS A 13 55.06 20.32 27.01
C CYS A 13 54.81 19.27 28.08
N THR A 14 55.53 19.45 29.17
CA THR A 14 55.62 18.63 30.37
C THR A 14 54.32 18.60 31.16
N PHE A 15 54.05 17.44 31.74
CA PHE A 15 53.07 17.18 32.78
C PHE A 15 53.43 17.97 34.05
N ASP A 16 52.63 18.97 34.40
CA ASP A 16 52.68 19.62 35.72
C ASP A 16 51.38 19.30 36.47
N SER A 17 51.55 18.60 37.59
CA SER A 17 50.49 18.27 38.52
C SER A 17 50.35 19.40 39.53
N SER A 18 49.31 20.21 39.39
CA SER A 18 48.71 20.96 40.51
C SER A 18 47.27 21.36 40.16
N SER A 19 46.33 20.72 40.85
CA SER A 19 44.91 21.12 40.99
C SER A 19 44.81 22.51 41.67
N PRO A 20 43.69 23.27 41.63
CA PRO A 20 42.33 22.73 41.81
C PRO A 20 41.18 23.36 40.99
N ALA A 21 40.14 22.54 40.84
CA ALA A 21 38.71 22.87 40.80
C ALA A 21 38.27 24.21 40.15
N LEU A 22 37.78 24.11 38.91
CA LEU A 22 36.65 24.93 38.45
C LEU A 22 35.59 24.03 37.84
N GLN A 23 34.50 23.89 38.59
CA GLN A 23 33.24 23.35 38.09
C GLN A 23 32.71 24.29 37.00
N ILE A 24 32.72 23.84 35.76
CA ILE A 24 31.93 24.47 34.69
C ILE A 24 30.90 23.44 34.25
N SER A 25 29.72 23.61 34.83
CA SER A 25 28.47 23.08 34.29
C SER A 25 28.32 23.56 32.85
N SER A 26 28.40 22.62 31.91
CA SER A 26 27.96 22.87 30.53
C SER A 26 26.80 21.93 30.26
N PRO A 27 25.55 22.42 30.21
CA PRO A 27 24.48 21.65 29.61
C PRO A 27 24.86 21.48 28.15
N CYS A 28 25.00 20.23 27.70
CA CYS A 28 24.97 19.89 26.29
C CYS A 28 23.65 20.43 25.74
N LYS A 29 23.65 21.68 25.25
CA LYS A 29 22.56 22.21 24.44
C LYS A 29 22.56 21.36 23.19
N ARG A 30 21.76 20.29 23.21
CA ARG A 30 21.28 19.60 22.01
C ARG A 30 20.93 20.72 21.06
N ARG A 31 21.70 20.85 19.97
CA ARG A 31 21.40 21.81 18.91
C ARG A 31 20.00 21.41 18.45
N LYS A 32 19.00 22.14 18.90
CA LYS A 32 17.68 22.14 18.26
C LYS A 32 18.01 22.61 16.86
N THR A 33 18.05 21.67 15.92
CA THR A 33 18.01 21.98 14.50
C THR A 33 16.74 22.81 14.34
N HIS A 34 16.90 24.13 14.29
CA HIS A 34 15.85 24.99 13.79
C HIS A 34 15.65 24.56 12.35
N TYR A 35 14.72 23.63 12.13
CA TYR A 35 14.05 23.48 10.85
C TYR A 35 13.25 24.79 10.68
N SER A 36 13.94 25.87 10.33
CA SER A 36 13.28 27.01 9.71
C SER A 36 12.56 26.46 8.49
N PRO A 37 11.26 26.72 8.36
CA PRO A 37 10.44 25.93 7.47
C PRO A 37 10.91 26.18 6.05
N LEU A 38 11.30 25.10 5.37
CA LEU A 38 11.40 25.00 3.92
C LEU A 38 10.00 25.21 3.33
N ASN A 39 9.38 26.37 3.57
CA ASN A 39 8.00 26.68 3.26
C ASN A 39 7.77 26.46 1.75
N GLY A 40 7.18 25.32 1.41
CA GLY A 40 6.86 24.90 0.05
C GLY A 40 7.96 24.13 -0.71
N LEU A 41 9.20 24.05 -0.24
CA LEU A 41 10.26 23.32 -0.97
C LEU A 41 10.21 21.80 -0.77
N VAL A 42 9.51 21.34 0.26
CA VAL A 42 9.28 19.91 0.53
C VAL A 42 7.77 19.65 0.37
N PRO A 43 7.37 18.49 -0.20
CA PRO A 43 5.97 18.12 -0.30
C PRO A 43 5.29 18.04 1.07
N VAL A 44 3.97 18.18 1.08
CA VAL A 44 3.16 18.10 2.30
C VAL A 44 2.45 16.75 2.36
N LEU A 45 2.51 16.11 3.52
CA LEU A 45 1.66 15.00 3.94
C LEU A 45 1.06 15.34 5.30
N ARG A 46 -0.26 15.17 5.46
CA ARG A 46 -0.95 15.46 6.73
C ARG A 46 -1.28 14.20 7.50
N SER A 47 -1.67 13.14 6.79
CA SER A 47 -2.06 11.88 7.39
C SER A 47 -0.85 11.02 7.79
N PRO A 48 -0.85 10.41 8.99
CA PRO A 48 0.25 9.55 9.45
C PRO A 48 0.31 8.21 8.70
N ASP A 49 -0.77 7.82 8.02
CA ASP A 49 -0.86 6.58 7.25
C ASP A 49 -0.07 6.66 5.94
N TYR A 50 0.25 7.87 5.47
CA TYR A 50 1.02 8.10 4.25
C TYR A 50 2.50 8.24 4.56
N TYR A 51 3.32 7.72 3.66
CA TYR A 51 4.77 7.79 3.74
C TYR A 51 5.38 8.07 2.36
N THR A 52 6.64 8.49 2.38
CA THR A 52 7.43 8.76 1.18
C THR A 52 8.82 8.16 1.31
N GLU A 53 9.39 7.77 0.18
CA GLU A 53 10.79 7.36 0.07
C GLU A 53 11.44 8.11 -1.09
N PRO A 54 12.50 8.91 -0.85
CA PRO A 54 13.05 9.31 0.45
C PRO A 54 12.01 10.00 1.35
N SER A 55 12.18 9.90 2.67
CA SER A 55 11.24 10.47 3.64
C SER A 55 11.22 12.00 3.58
N LEU A 56 10.13 12.64 4.02
CA LEU A 56 10.02 14.10 4.06
C LEU A 56 11.18 14.79 4.80
N LYS A 57 11.70 14.15 5.85
CA LYS A 57 12.85 14.64 6.62
C LYS A 57 14.14 14.56 5.79
N GLU A 58 14.35 13.45 5.09
CA GLU A 58 15.50 13.28 4.20
C GLU A 58 15.42 14.24 3.01
N LEU A 59 14.24 14.43 2.41
CA LEU A 59 14.03 15.42 1.35
C LEU A 59 14.42 16.83 1.81
N GLY A 60 14.02 17.23 3.02
CA GLY A 60 14.41 18.52 3.58
C GLY A 60 15.92 18.64 3.85
N GLU A 61 16.56 17.58 4.34
CA GLU A 61 18.02 17.54 4.55
C GLU A 61 18.79 17.58 3.22
N LEU A 62 18.32 16.87 2.20
CA LEU A 62 18.91 16.83 0.86
C LEU A 62 18.73 18.16 0.12
N GLU A 63 17.59 18.83 0.28
CA GLU A 63 17.36 20.17 -0.27
C GLU A 63 18.27 21.22 0.38
N LEU A 64 18.55 21.09 1.69
CA LEU A 64 19.50 21.95 2.38
C LEU A 64 20.95 21.70 1.94
N LEU A 65 21.30 20.45 1.63
CA LEU A 65 22.64 20.08 1.16
C LEU A 65 22.85 20.43 -0.32
N ASN A 66 21.82 20.28 -1.15
CA ASN A 66 21.84 20.48 -2.59
C ASN A 66 20.56 21.22 -3.03
N PRO A 67 20.61 22.56 -3.13
CA PRO A 67 19.45 23.36 -3.52
C PRO A 67 18.87 22.91 -4.87
N GLY A 68 17.57 22.64 -4.92
CA GLY A 68 16.92 22.06 -6.10
C GLY A 68 17.09 20.54 -6.22
N TYR A 69 17.25 19.83 -5.11
CA TYR A 69 17.16 18.37 -5.07
C TYR A 69 15.72 17.92 -5.21
N CYS A 70 14.79 18.57 -4.50
CA CYS A 70 13.37 18.26 -4.52
C CYS A 70 12.71 18.43 -5.90
N SER A 71 13.37 19.09 -6.86
CA SER A 71 12.87 19.20 -8.24
C SER A 71 13.19 18.00 -9.13
N ARG A 72 14.08 17.10 -8.67
CA ARG A 72 14.63 15.98 -9.46
C ARG A 72 14.95 14.80 -8.57
N VAL A 73 13.99 14.46 -7.71
CA VAL A 73 14.07 13.27 -6.85
C VAL A 73 13.93 12.05 -7.73
N ARG A 74 14.91 11.14 -7.65
CA ARG A 74 14.90 9.89 -8.42
C ARG A 74 14.11 8.82 -7.69
N ASP A 75 13.36 8.04 -8.47
CA ASP A 75 12.63 6.85 -8.01
C ASP A 75 11.77 7.14 -6.77
N PHE A 76 11.14 8.32 -6.81
CA PHE A 76 10.35 8.84 -5.71
C PHE A 76 9.17 7.93 -5.46
N THR A 77 9.01 7.48 -4.22
CA THR A 77 7.92 6.60 -3.82
C THR A 77 6.99 7.32 -2.86
N ILE A 78 5.70 7.18 -3.07
CA ILE A 78 4.65 7.56 -2.11
C ILE A 78 3.82 6.32 -1.81
N GLY A 79 3.49 6.10 -0.55
CA GLY A 79 2.62 4.97 -0.19
C GLY A 79 1.71 5.30 0.96
N ARG A 80 0.72 4.42 1.15
CA ARG A 80 -0.19 4.41 2.27
C ARG A 80 -0.19 3.02 2.91
N VAL A 81 0.10 2.98 4.21
CA VAL A 81 0.23 1.73 4.96
C VAL A 81 -1.06 0.92 4.88
N GLY A 82 -0.96 -0.34 4.43
CA GLY A 82 -2.08 -1.27 4.31
C GLY A 82 -2.97 -1.09 3.07
N TYR A 83 -2.61 -0.20 2.15
CA TYR A 83 -3.29 0.00 0.87
C TYR A 83 -2.36 -0.21 -0.33
N GLY A 84 -1.16 0.36 -0.31
CA GLY A 84 -0.24 0.27 -1.44
C GLY A 84 0.78 1.39 -1.51
N SER A 85 1.53 1.42 -2.61
CA SER A 85 2.53 2.43 -2.95
C SER A 85 2.64 2.67 -4.45
N VAL A 86 3.17 3.83 -4.82
CA VAL A 86 3.45 4.25 -6.18
C VAL A 86 4.89 4.72 -6.24
N ASN A 87 5.71 4.08 -7.08
CA ASN A 87 7.10 4.45 -7.34
C ASN A 87 7.19 5.13 -8.72
N PHE A 88 7.52 6.42 -8.74
CA PHE A 88 7.67 7.22 -9.94
C PHE A 88 9.08 7.08 -10.51
N ILE A 89 9.19 6.45 -11.68
CA ILE A 89 10.48 6.09 -12.29
C ILE A 89 11.22 7.33 -12.79
N GLY A 90 12.50 7.46 -12.45
CA GLY A 90 13.34 8.57 -12.88
C GLY A 90 13.11 9.86 -12.08
N GLU A 91 13.47 11.01 -12.65
CA GLU A 91 13.46 12.29 -11.92
C GLU A 91 12.05 12.90 -11.81
N THR A 92 11.67 13.30 -10.59
CA THR A 92 10.33 13.80 -10.27
C THR A 92 10.44 15.09 -9.46
N ASP A 93 9.68 16.13 -9.85
CA ASP A 93 9.56 17.37 -9.08
C ASP A 93 8.45 17.20 -8.04
N VAL A 94 8.85 17.22 -6.76
CA VAL A 94 7.94 17.03 -5.61
C VAL A 94 7.71 18.32 -4.82
N ARG A 95 8.26 19.45 -5.26
CA ARG A 95 8.14 20.72 -4.56
C ARG A 95 6.71 21.25 -4.65
N TYR A 96 6.26 21.91 -3.59
CA TYR A 96 4.95 22.54 -3.49
C TYR A 96 3.76 21.59 -3.70
N LEU A 97 3.99 20.28 -3.75
CA LEU A 97 2.93 19.30 -3.96
C LEU A 97 2.26 18.93 -2.65
N ASP A 98 0.93 18.93 -2.67
CA ASP A 98 0.11 18.26 -1.68
C ASP A 98 -0.10 16.82 -2.12
N LEU A 99 0.76 15.94 -1.61
CA LEU A 99 0.81 14.55 -2.04
C LEU A 99 -0.48 13.77 -1.70
N GLU A 100 -1.14 14.14 -0.60
CA GLU A 100 -2.36 13.47 -0.13
C GLU A 100 -3.61 13.95 -0.87
N GLU A 101 -3.57 15.16 -1.43
CA GLU A 101 -4.60 15.64 -2.36
C GLU A 101 -4.45 14.97 -3.73
N ILE A 102 -3.21 14.87 -4.23
CA ILE A 102 -2.93 14.37 -5.57
C ILE A 102 -3.07 12.84 -5.65
N VAL A 103 -2.54 12.10 -4.67
CA VAL A 103 -2.50 10.64 -4.68
C VAL A 103 -3.44 10.10 -3.61
N LYS A 104 -4.51 9.46 -4.05
CA LYS A 104 -5.50 8.81 -3.20
C LYS A 104 -5.39 7.30 -3.33
N PHE A 105 -5.17 6.63 -2.20
CA PHE A 105 -5.30 5.18 -2.12
C PHE A 105 -6.66 4.81 -1.52
N ASN A 106 -7.47 4.13 -2.33
CA ASN A 106 -8.72 3.47 -1.96
C ASN A 106 -8.48 1.96 -1.80
N ARG A 107 -9.51 1.21 -1.40
CA ARG A 107 -9.40 -0.26 -1.37
C ARG A 107 -9.17 -0.77 -2.78
N HIS A 108 -8.09 -1.53 -2.96
CA HIS A 108 -7.70 -2.14 -4.23
C HIS A 108 -7.59 -1.16 -5.41
N GLU A 109 -7.37 0.12 -5.12
CA GLU A 109 -7.36 1.18 -6.11
C GLU A 109 -6.43 2.34 -5.71
N VAL A 110 -5.81 2.94 -6.73
CA VAL A 110 -5.11 4.22 -6.64
C VAL A 110 -5.64 5.21 -7.68
N VAL A 111 -5.82 6.45 -7.26
CA VAL A 111 -6.17 7.57 -8.13
C VAL A 111 -5.10 8.65 -7.97
N VAL A 112 -4.56 9.12 -9.10
CA VAL A 112 -3.55 10.19 -9.12
C VAL A 112 -4.08 11.32 -9.99
N TYR A 113 -4.28 12.49 -9.38
CA TYR A 113 -5.08 13.62 -9.88
C TYR A 113 -6.57 13.25 -10.01
N GLN A 114 -7.32 13.42 -8.93
CA GLN A 114 -8.78 13.18 -8.93
C GLN A 114 -9.51 14.10 -9.92
N ASP A 115 -9.06 15.35 -10.05
CA ASP A 115 -9.64 16.32 -10.96
C ASP A 115 -8.78 16.45 -12.24
N GLU A 116 -9.39 16.21 -13.39
CA GLU A 116 -8.75 16.34 -14.71
C GLU A 116 -8.25 17.78 -14.96
N SER A 117 -8.87 18.80 -14.36
CA SER A 117 -8.43 20.19 -14.52
C SER A 117 -7.10 20.48 -13.81
N SER A 118 -6.81 19.74 -12.74
CA SER A 118 -5.56 19.81 -11.97
C SER A 118 -4.44 18.96 -12.58
N LYS A 119 -4.78 18.10 -13.55
CA LYS A 119 -3.89 17.10 -14.12
C LYS A 119 -2.87 17.76 -15.06
N PRO A 120 -1.56 17.68 -14.76
CA PRO A 120 -0.54 18.23 -15.64
C PRO A 120 -0.39 17.36 -16.91
N PRO A 121 0.24 17.89 -17.97
CA PRO A 121 0.59 17.10 -19.15
C PRO A 121 1.43 15.86 -18.81
N VAL A 122 1.32 14.82 -19.64
CA VAL A 122 2.11 13.59 -19.48
C VAL A 122 3.60 13.91 -19.42
N GLY A 123 4.29 13.31 -18.45
CA GLY A 123 5.71 13.53 -18.16
C GLY A 123 6.00 14.68 -17.19
N ARG A 124 4.98 15.43 -16.73
CA ARG A 124 5.15 16.50 -15.74
C ARG A 124 4.52 16.14 -14.39
N GLY A 125 5.12 16.63 -13.32
CA GLY A 125 4.67 16.35 -11.95
C GLY A 125 4.61 14.84 -11.71
N LEU A 126 3.49 14.37 -11.18
CA LEU A 126 3.24 12.96 -10.93
C LEU A 126 2.54 12.25 -12.11
N ASN A 127 2.20 12.96 -13.20
CA ASN A 127 1.56 12.34 -14.37
C ASN A 127 2.61 11.72 -15.31
N LYS A 128 3.33 10.72 -14.85
CA LYS A 128 4.44 10.08 -15.56
C LYS A 128 4.46 8.57 -15.32
N ALA A 129 5.42 7.89 -15.95
CA ALA A 129 5.57 6.46 -15.79
C ALA A 129 5.94 6.08 -14.35
N ALA A 130 5.32 5.01 -13.86
CA ALA A 130 5.50 4.55 -12.49
C ALA A 130 5.17 3.07 -12.33
N ILE A 131 5.66 2.49 -11.24
CA ILE A 131 5.30 1.17 -10.77
C ILE A 131 4.34 1.34 -9.59
N VAL A 132 3.14 0.81 -9.74
CA VAL A 132 2.12 0.79 -8.70
C VAL A 132 2.17 -0.56 -8.00
N THR A 133 2.05 -0.56 -6.68
CA THR A 133 1.89 -1.74 -5.83
C THR A 133 0.62 -1.56 -5.00
N LEU A 134 -0.39 -2.41 -5.19
CA LEU A 134 -1.62 -2.41 -4.41
C LEU A 134 -1.66 -3.62 -3.48
N ILE A 135 -2.15 -3.43 -2.26
CA ILE A 135 -2.34 -4.47 -1.25
C ILE A 135 -3.80 -4.92 -1.29
N LEU A 136 -4.02 -6.12 -1.82
CA LEU A 136 -5.30 -6.79 -1.96
C LEU A 136 -5.57 -7.64 -0.72
N LYS A 137 -6.49 -7.19 0.13
CA LYS A 137 -7.02 -7.98 1.25
C LYS A 137 -8.00 -9.05 0.74
N LEU A 138 -7.50 -10.11 0.13
CA LEU A 138 -8.30 -11.33 -0.06
C LEU A 138 -8.49 -12.02 1.29
N GLY A 139 -9.70 -12.52 1.57
CA GLY A 139 -10.01 -13.26 2.80
C GLY A 139 -9.05 -14.43 3.02
N THR A 140 -8.69 -14.68 4.27
CA THR A 140 -7.71 -15.70 4.69
C THR A 140 -8.24 -17.13 4.58
N SER A 141 -9.03 -17.45 3.56
CA SER A 141 -9.73 -18.73 3.45
C SER A 141 -8.96 -19.68 2.57
N GLY A 142 -7.96 -20.32 3.18
CA GLY A 142 -7.44 -21.61 2.72
C GLY A 142 -6.60 -21.56 1.45
N ASP A 143 -5.33 -21.86 1.63
CA ASP A 143 -4.36 -22.28 0.62
C ASP A 143 -4.94 -23.38 -0.29
N ARG A 144 -5.65 -22.99 -1.36
CA ARG A 144 -5.98 -23.84 -2.50
C ARG A 144 -5.20 -23.29 -3.67
N GLY A 145 -4.13 -23.98 -4.06
CA GLY A 145 -3.22 -23.58 -5.15
C GLY A 145 -3.89 -23.18 -6.48
N ASP A 146 -5.13 -23.61 -6.74
CA ASP A 146 -5.92 -23.23 -7.92
C ASP A 146 -6.47 -21.78 -7.85
N ARG A 147 -6.73 -21.24 -6.64
CA ARG A 147 -7.27 -19.88 -6.45
C ARG A 147 -6.25 -18.81 -6.86
N HIS A 148 -4.97 -19.03 -6.55
CA HIS A 148 -3.91 -18.08 -6.87
C HIS A 148 -3.71 -17.88 -8.38
N GLY A 149 -3.91 -18.94 -9.18
CA GLY A 149 -3.83 -18.88 -10.63
C GLY A 149 -4.92 -17.99 -11.21
N ARG A 150 -6.18 -18.22 -10.81
CA ARG A 150 -7.33 -17.44 -11.28
C ARG A 150 -7.25 -15.97 -10.88
N VAL A 151 -6.88 -15.68 -9.62
CA VAL A 151 -6.69 -14.29 -9.17
C VAL A 151 -5.62 -13.60 -10.02
N GLY A 152 -4.48 -14.25 -10.27
CA GLY A 152 -3.43 -13.71 -11.13
C GLY A 152 -3.91 -13.42 -12.57
N GLU A 153 -4.77 -14.26 -13.12
CA GLU A 153 -5.38 -14.06 -14.45
C GLU A 153 -6.33 -12.85 -14.46
N THR A 154 -7.21 -12.72 -13.45
CA THR A 154 -8.10 -11.56 -13.30
C THR A 154 -7.30 -10.26 -13.15
N LEU A 155 -6.25 -10.25 -12.34
CA LEU A 155 -5.38 -9.08 -12.16
C LEU A 155 -4.63 -8.71 -13.45
N ARG A 156 -4.19 -9.69 -14.24
CA ARG A 156 -3.58 -9.44 -15.55
C ARG A 156 -4.60 -8.84 -16.52
N ALA A 157 -5.79 -9.44 -16.61
CA ALA A 157 -6.85 -8.94 -17.47
C ALA A 157 -7.28 -7.52 -17.10
N SER A 158 -7.36 -7.22 -15.80
CA SER A 158 -7.68 -5.89 -15.28
C SER A 158 -6.59 -4.87 -15.61
N ALA A 159 -5.31 -5.23 -15.47
CA ALA A 159 -4.19 -4.37 -15.88
C ALA A 159 -4.24 -4.07 -17.39
N ASP A 160 -4.37 -5.10 -18.23
CA ASP A 160 -4.39 -4.97 -19.68
C ASP A 160 -5.57 -4.10 -20.15
N ARG A 161 -6.75 -4.27 -19.55
CA ARG A 161 -7.95 -3.48 -19.84
C ARG A 161 -7.74 -1.98 -19.56
N GLN A 162 -6.97 -1.66 -18.52
CA GLN A 162 -6.66 -0.29 -18.11
C GLN A 162 -5.43 0.27 -18.83
N GLY A 163 -4.78 -0.51 -19.71
CA GLY A 163 -3.54 -0.11 -20.38
C GLY A 163 -2.33 -0.06 -19.45
N ALA A 164 -2.38 -0.83 -18.35
CA ALA A 164 -1.28 -1.06 -17.45
C ALA A 164 -0.59 -2.39 -17.78
N GLU A 165 0.70 -2.49 -17.49
CA GLU A 165 1.48 -3.71 -17.69
C GLU A 165 1.58 -4.49 -16.39
N PHE A 166 1.01 -5.69 -16.35
CA PHE A 166 1.15 -6.57 -15.20
C PHE A 166 2.63 -6.96 -14.96
N ILE A 167 3.14 -6.75 -13.75
CA ILE A 167 4.52 -7.13 -13.37
C ILE A 167 4.51 -8.43 -12.56
N SER A 168 3.82 -8.44 -11.42
CA SER A 168 3.81 -9.59 -10.51
C SER A 168 2.63 -9.52 -9.54
N TYR A 169 2.23 -10.67 -9.02
CA TYR A 169 1.29 -10.78 -7.92
C TYR A 169 1.85 -11.73 -6.85
N ASP A 170 1.94 -11.27 -5.60
CA ASP A 170 2.26 -12.10 -4.44
C ASP A 170 0.97 -12.42 -3.68
N PRO A 171 0.45 -13.65 -3.77
CA PRO A 171 -0.78 -14.02 -3.07
C PRO A 171 -0.64 -14.06 -1.55
N ARG A 172 0.58 -14.21 -1.01
CA ARG A 172 0.79 -14.33 0.44
C ARG A 172 0.61 -13.00 1.14
N ASN A 173 1.08 -11.93 0.51
CA ASN A 173 0.95 -10.57 1.02
C ASN A 173 -0.23 -9.83 0.38
N GLY A 174 -0.84 -10.41 -0.67
CA GLY A 174 -1.83 -9.76 -1.50
C GLY A 174 -1.25 -8.61 -2.34
N GLU A 175 0.05 -8.62 -2.66
CA GLU A 175 0.70 -7.51 -3.36
C GLU A 175 0.55 -7.66 -4.87
N TRP A 176 -0.24 -6.79 -5.48
CA TRP A 176 -0.36 -6.68 -6.93
C TRP A 176 0.49 -5.53 -7.46
N ARG A 177 1.44 -5.84 -8.35
CA ARG A 177 2.37 -4.88 -8.94
C ARG A 177 2.15 -4.75 -10.44
N PHE A 178 2.04 -3.52 -10.92
CA PHE A 178 1.88 -3.20 -12.33
C PHE A 178 2.56 -1.89 -12.71
N SER A 179 2.91 -1.76 -13.99
CA SER A 179 3.59 -0.61 -14.59
C SER A 179 2.56 0.23 -15.35
N VAL A 180 2.64 1.56 -15.22
CA VAL A 180 1.79 2.50 -15.97
C VAL A 180 2.66 3.54 -16.66
N CYS A 181 2.28 3.96 -17.88
CA CYS A 181 3.01 5.01 -18.60
C CYS A 181 2.63 6.42 -18.14
N HIS A 182 1.39 6.61 -17.70
CA HIS A 182 0.84 7.88 -17.22
C HIS A 182 -0.31 7.60 -16.26
N PHE A 183 -0.73 8.62 -15.51
CA PHE A 183 -1.71 8.42 -14.45
C PHE A 183 -3.12 8.90 -14.79
N SER A 184 -4.10 8.13 -14.35
CA SER A 184 -5.48 8.54 -14.19
C SER A 184 -6.05 7.84 -12.94
N ARG A 185 -6.81 6.77 -13.13
CA ARG A 185 -7.37 5.90 -12.08
C ARG A 185 -7.00 4.46 -12.43
N PHE A 186 -6.45 3.73 -11.47
CA PHE A 186 -6.06 2.34 -11.63
C PHE A 186 -6.48 1.52 -10.42
N GLY A 187 -7.14 0.38 -10.64
CA GLY A 187 -7.59 -0.50 -9.57
C GLY A 187 -8.50 -1.61 -10.07
N LEU A 188 -9.12 -2.33 -9.15
CA LEU A 188 -10.18 -3.28 -9.48
C LEU A 188 -11.51 -2.52 -9.63
N ASN A 189 -12.34 -2.94 -10.59
CA ASN A 189 -13.75 -2.55 -10.62
C ASN A 189 -14.56 -3.49 -9.71
N GLU A 190 -15.85 -3.20 -9.54
CA GLU A 190 -16.76 -4.00 -8.71
C GLU A 190 -16.79 -5.46 -9.17
N ASP A 191 -16.85 -5.72 -10.49
CA ASP A 191 -16.84 -7.08 -11.05
C ASP A 191 -15.53 -7.83 -10.74
N ASP A 192 -14.37 -7.21 -10.97
CA ASP A 192 -13.06 -7.82 -10.69
C ASP A 192 -12.89 -8.04 -9.16
N GLU A 193 -13.47 -7.18 -8.31
CA GLU A 193 -13.50 -7.35 -6.84
C GLU A 193 -14.40 -8.54 -6.45
N GLU A 194 -15.59 -8.66 -7.02
CA GLU A 194 -16.50 -9.80 -6.79
C GLU A 194 -15.86 -11.13 -7.20
N ASP A 195 -15.22 -11.19 -8.36
CA ASP A 195 -14.53 -12.38 -8.86
C ASP A 195 -13.43 -12.88 -7.91
N ILE A 196 -12.79 -11.97 -7.16
CA ILE A 196 -11.74 -12.33 -6.19
C ILE A 196 -12.29 -12.59 -4.77
N VAL A 197 -13.48 -12.10 -4.39
CA VAL A 197 -14.05 -12.28 -3.03
C VAL A 197 -15.12 -13.38 -2.95
N MET A 198 -15.76 -13.78 -4.05
CA MET A 198 -16.91 -14.70 -4.02
C MET A 198 -16.58 -16.17 -3.69
N ASP A 199 -15.31 -16.55 -3.52
CA ASP A 199 -14.90 -17.93 -3.19
C ASP A 199 -14.87 -18.23 -1.67
N ASP A 200 -15.38 -17.30 -0.85
CA ASP A 200 -15.58 -17.42 0.61
C ASP A 200 -17.03 -17.84 0.99
N ALA A 201 -17.95 -17.92 0.03
CA ALA A 201 -19.26 -18.50 0.29
C ALA A 201 -19.11 -20.03 0.37
N ASP A 202 -19.09 -20.56 1.60
CA ASP A 202 -19.35 -21.99 1.84
C ASP A 202 -20.57 -22.38 0.99
N PRO A 203 -20.48 -23.38 0.09
CA PRO A 203 -21.67 -23.95 -0.48
C PRO A 203 -22.46 -24.50 0.69
N VAL A 204 -23.56 -23.86 1.04
CA VAL A 204 -24.60 -24.49 1.86
C VAL A 204 -24.88 -25.82 1.17
N GLU A 205 -24.47 -26.92 1.80
CA GLU A 205 -24.81 -28.25 1.33
C GLU A 205 -26.34 -28.33 1.36
N ASP A 206 -26.94 -28.06 0.21
CA ASP A 206 -28.33 -28.34 -0.07
C ASP A 206 -28.46 -29.87 -0.20
N LEU A 207 -28.28 -30.57 0.92
CA LEU A 207 -28.78 -31.93 1.11
C LEU A 207 -30.30 -31.83 1.28
N ILE A 208 -30.98 -31.41 0.21
CA ILE A 208 -32.36 -31.79 -0.02
C ILE A 208 -32.31 -33.25 -0.46
N VAL A 209 -32.09 -34.15 0.50
CA VAL A 209 -32.40 -35.56 0.30
C VAL A 209 -33.91 -35.64 0.13
N MET A 210 -34.30 -35.95 -1.09
CA MET A 210 -35.62 -36.44 -1.46
C MET A 210 -35.93 -37.68 -0.61
N ASP A 211 -36.76 -37.52 0.42
CA ASP A 211 -37.50 -38.63 1.03
C ASP A 211 -38.94 -38.57 0.48
N ASP A 212 -39.12 -39.14 -0.72
CA ASP A 212 -40.41 -39.61 -1.22
C ASP A 212 -40.49 -41.11 -0.94
N VAL A 213 -41.22 -41.52 0.11
CA VAL A 213 -41.92 -42.83 0.17
C VAL A 213 -43.21 -42.74 1.00
N ASP A 214 -44.31 -42.53 0.26
CA ASP A 214 -45.68 -43.01 0.46
C ASP A 214 -46.24 -43.21 1.89
N ALA A 215 -47.02 -42.22 2.32
CA ALA A 215 -48.12 -42.41 3.26
C ALA A 215 -49.37 -42.93 2.50
N VAL A 216 -49.72 -44.21 2.65
CA VAL A 216 -51.08 -44.69 2.38
C VAL A 216 -51.83 -44.73 3.70
N GLY A 217 -52.68 -43.71 3.90
CA GLY A 217 -53.70 -43.69 4.92
C GLY A 217 -54.81 -44.69 4.62
N VAL A 218 -55.31 -45.34 5.66
CA VAL A 218 -56.63 -45.96 5.67
C VAL A 218 -57.30 -45.51 6.96
N ASP A 219 -58.11 -44.46 6.85
CA ASP A 219 -59.14 -44.11 7.81
C ASP A 219 -60.37 -45.00 7.56
N ASP A 220 -60.95 -45.61 8.58
CA ASP A 220 -62.38 -45.94 8.59
C ASP A 220 -62.91 -46.03 10.03
N ASP A 221 -63.68 -45.01 10.41
CA ASP A 221 -64.44 -44.90 11.64
C ASP A 221 -65.75 -45.69 11.57
N GLY A 222 -66.06 -46.43 12.64
CA GLY A 222 -67.39 -46.34 13.26
C GLY A 222 -68.53 -47.27 12.81
N VAL A 223 -68.85 -48.22 13.70
CA VAL A 223 -70.21 -48.61 14.17
C VAL A 223 -71.24 -49.15 13.16
N ALA A 224 -71.60 -50.45 13.29
CA ALA A 224 -73.00 -50.87 13.52
C ALA A 224 -73.14 -52.37 13.86
N VAL A 225 -74.00 -52.59 14.86
CA VAL A 225 -74.68 -53.78 15.36
C VAL A 225 -75.09 -54.86 14.35
N SER A 226 -75.02 -56.14 14.74
CA SER A 226 -76.20 -57.00 15.02
C SER A 226 -75.84 -58.48 15.25
N ASN A 227 -76.50 -59.07 16.24
CA ASN A 227 -76.59 -60.52 16.51
C ASN A 227 -77.10 -61.29 15.29
N VAL A 228 -76.81 -62.61 15.21
CA VAL A 228 -77.80 -63.72 15.03
C VAL A 228 -77.10 -65.05 14.64
N PHE A 229 -77.32 -66.11 15.47
CA PHE A 229 -77.55 -67.56 15.19
C PHE A 229 -76.50 -68.36 14.36
N ASP A 230 -76.33 -69.68 14.40
CA ASP A 230 -76.69 -70.86 15.23
C ASP A 230 -76.00 -72.08 14.56
N ALA A 231 -75.85 -73.18 15.31
CA ALA A 231 -75.75 -74.60 14.91
C ALA A 231 -74.53 -75.16 14.16
N GLY A 232 -73.99 -76.25 14.72
CA GLY A 232 -73.14 -77.24 14.06
C GLY A 232 -72.34 -78.10 15.02
#